data_AF-A0A535Y3G1-F1
#
_entry.id   AF-A0A535Y3G1-F1
#
_cell.length_a   1.000
_cell.length_b   1.000
_cell.length_c   1.000
_cell.angle_alpha   90.00
_cell.angle_beta   90.00
_cell.angle_gamma   90.00
#
_symmetry.space_group_name_H-M   'P 1'
#
loop_
_entity.id
_entity.type
_entity.pdbx_description
1 polymer ?
#
loop_
_entity_poly.entity_id
_entity_poly.type
_entity_poly.pdbx_seq_one_letter_code
_entity_poly.pdbx_strand_id
1 'polypeptide(L)'
;MRGRSTGWRSVLFSLVLATIVAAAAVPASAGGQPGPVTLSTSCSGPGPNGTVAAGQTDTCGVDLTGGTLPAGSAVRITLQGPAFTSVSCSPAGQLAGCSFQISNTMTFHGFIGWETIQFAPDGPSQGGGAPVTQTAEACTPTCHFVPLRIDGPGAIVGTPYRPRPMPSAPYAYAVCTGPNADGTVSETQADTCLIYTSGTGAPYINGDALTIARVSPADATVPGCGDSPVTDTGARGPGSSTTSCSYRFGGSNPVSGQGVFIGTEIVSIPSTVAPGAAIVEDATFCPAPQPAPQPATCGESPISVTGPGATVIDEIPPTFTSMPPDMTVDATGPSDTVVQYPAPTATDNAPGAVSISCSSASGGMFVVGTTSVACTATDVSGNSATASFSVTVQNTFDSLCRVTGLEVSNGGVAHSLCVKLEGARDAAASGDSVSADGKLGAYVNEVEAQSGKALTDQQALHLEGLAQLLMP
;
A
#
# COMPACT_ATOMS: atom_id res chain seq x y z
N MET A 1 -91.72 -8.69 56.62
CA MET A 1 -93.14 -9.09 56.61
C MET A 1 -93.75 -8.63 55.28
N ARG A 2 -94.37 -9.57 54.53
CA ARG A 2 -95.36 -9.39 53.45
C ARG A 2 -94.96 -8.46 52.26
N GLY A 3 -95.11 -8.86 51.01
CA GLY A 3 -95.91 -9.94 50.47
C GLY A 3 -95.66 -10.22 48.98
N ARG A 4 -96.00 -11.46 48.63
CA ARG A 4 -96.40 -11.92 47.30
C ARG A 4 -97.62 -11.16 46.81
N SER A 5 -97.75 -11.02 45.49
CA SER A 5 -98.92 -11.51 44.71
C SER A 5 -98.75 -11.06 43.25
N THR A 6 -98.60 -11.95 42.26
CA THR A 6 -99.68 -12.55 41.44
C THR A 6 -100.66 -11.49 40.92
N GLY A 7 -100.97 -11.35 39.64
CA GLY A 7 -100.82 -12.20 38.46
C GLY A 7 -101.79 -11.65 37.40
N TRP A 8 -102.11 -12.49 36.41
CA TRP A 8 -103.18 -12.35 35.39
C TRP A 8 -102.87 -11.48 34.16
N ARG A 9 -103.34 -11.79 32.95
CA ARG A 9 -104.00 -12.98 32.38
C ARG A 9 -103.95 -12.80 30.86
N SER A 10 -103.88 -13.93 30.18
CA SER A 10 -104.01 -14.15 28.74
C SER A 10 -105.26 -13.50 28.12
N VAL A 11 -105.13 -13.03 26.88
CA VAL A 11 -106.23 -13.04 25.90
C VAL A 11 -105.73 -13.62 24.59
N LEU A 12 -106.53 -14.55 24.09
CA LEU A 12 -106.34 -15.50 23.01
C LEU A 12 -107.09 -15.04 21.75
N PHE A 13 -106.61 -15.52 20.59
CA PHE A 13 -107.32 -15.78 19.33
C PHE A 13 -107.65 -14.62 18.36
N SER A 14 -106.99 -14.66 17.20
CA SER A 14 -107.72 -14.91 15.95
C SER A 14 -106.83 -15.63 14.92
N LEU A 15 -107.40 -16.70 14.38
CA LEU A 15 -106.84 -17.71 13.49
C LEU A 15 -107.36 -17.42 12.08
N VAL A 16 -106.48 -17.20 11.10
CA VAL A 16 -106.82 -17.34 9.66
C VAL A 16 -105.73 -18.17 9.00
N LEU A 17 -106.18 -19.24 8.34
CA LEU A 17 -105.39 -20.34 7.81
C LEU A 17 -105.27 -20.21 6.28
N ALA A 18 -104.13 -20.69 5.75
CA ALA A 18 -103.83 -21.09 4.37
C ALA A 18 -103.51 -19.93 3.38
N THR A 19 -102.44 -19.94 2.58
CA THR A 19 -101.70 -21.06 1.96
C THR A 19 -100.21 -20.73 1.74
N ILE A 20 -99.35 -21.56 2.34
CA ILE A 20 -98.14 -22.23 1.79
C ILE A 20 -97.41 -21.54 0.62
N VAL A 21 -96.25 -20.93 0.92
CA VAL A 21 -95.02 -21.11 0.14
C VAL A 21 -93.98 -21.65 1.10
N ALA A 22 -93.67 -22.94 0.96
CA ALA A 22 -92.60 -23.59 1.68
C ALA A 22 -91.32 -23.53 0.84
N ALA A 23 -90.34 -22.77 1.31
CA ALA A 23 -88.91 -22.98 1.09
C ALA A 23 -88.18 -22.09 2.10
N ALA A 24 -87.40 -22.56 3.04
CA ALA A 24 -87.17 -23.88 3.58
C ALA A 24 -86.91 -23.64 5.08
N ALA A 25 -87.17 -24.64 5.91
CA ALA A 25 -86.62 -24.64 7.26
C ALA A 25 -85.12 -24.34 7.15
N VAL A 26 -84.67 -23.25 7.77
CA VAL A 26 -83.27 -23.15 8.20
C VAL A 26 -83.09 -24.37 9.07
N PRO A 27 -82.29 -25.39 8.67
CA PRO A 27 -81.78 -26.25 9.69
C PRO A 27 -81.02 -25.29 10.59
N ALA A 28 -81.29 -25.30 11.90
CA ALA A 28 -80.27 -24.97 12.86
C ALA A 28 -79.13 -25.98 12.59
N SER A 29 -78.34 -25.73 11.55
CA SER A 29 -77.11 -26.43 11.30
C SER A 29 -76.22 -25.90 12.39
N ALA A 30 -76.11 -26.73 13.43
CA ALA A 30 -75.21 -26.64 14.55
C ALA A 30 -74.36 -25.38 14.48
N GLY A 31 -74.71 -24.38 15.29
CA GLY A 31 -73.77 -23.34 15.70
C GLY A 31 -72.63 -24.04 16.43
N GLY A 32 -71.77 -24.71 15.67
CA GLY A 32 -70.48 -25.12 16.10
C GLY A 32 -69.79 -23.83 16.46
N GLN A 33 -69.49 -23.67 17.74
CA GLN A 33 -68.49 -22.71 18.18
C GLN A 33 -67.36 -22.75 17.17
N PRO A 34 -66.94 -21.60 16.59
CA PRO A 34 -65.80 -21.60 15.68
C PRO A 34 -64.68 -22.34 16.39
N GLY A 35 -64.25 -23.48 15.81
CA GLY A 35 -63.11 -24.21 16.33
C GLY A 35 -61.89 -23.28 16.36
N PRO A 36 -60.81 -23.61 17.08
CA PRO A 36 -59.60 -22.79 17.04
C PRO A 36 -59.18 -22.61 15.58
N VAL A 37 -59.37 -21.40 15.07
CA VAL A 37 -58.96 -21.01 13.72
C VAL A 37 -57.50 -20.62 13.81
N THR A 38 -56.73 -20.92 12.78
CA THR A 38 -55.38 -20.38 12.63
C THR A 38 -55.36 -19.58 11.33
N LEU A 39 -54.84 -18.35 11.41
CA LEU A 39 -54.54 -17.55 10.24
C LEU A 39 -53.04 -17.64 9.98
N SER A 40 -52.67 -17.85 8.73
CA SER A 40 -51.29 -17.67 8.29
C SER A 40 -51.23 -16.55 7.27
N THR A 41 -50.14 -15.80 7.32
CA THR A 41 -49.86 -14.78 6.32
C THR A 41 -48.57 -15.14 5.61
N SER A 42 -48.60 -15.12 4.29
CA SER A 42 -47.40 -15.27 3.47
C SER A 42 -47.12 -13.96 2.76
N CYS A 43 -46.01 -13.32 3.10
CA CYS A 43 -45.63 -12.03 2.52
C CYS A 43 -44.46 -12.19 1.57
N SER A 44 -44.53 -11.45 0.47
CA SER A 44 -43.48 -11.36 -0.53
C SER A 44 -43.02 -9.92 -0.65
N GLY A 45 -42.11 -9.54 0.26
CA GLY A 45 -41.41 -8.27 0.19
C GLY A 45 -40.36 -8.25 -0.93
N PRO A 46 -39.89 -7.06 -1.38
CA PRO A 46 -38.79 -6.94 -2.33
C PRO A 46 -37.44 -7.44 -1.79
N GLY A 47 -37.31 -7.67 -0.47
CA GLY A 47 -36.10 -8.16 0.18
C GLY A 47 -36.08 -9.68 0.42
N PRO A 48 -34.91 -10.27 0.73
CA PRO A 48 -34.79 -11.71 1.00
C PRO A 48 -35.58 -12.12 2.25
N ASN A 49 -36.11 -13.36 2.25
CA ASN A 49 -36.84 -13.97 3.38
C ASN A 49 -38.08 -13.20 3.88
N GLY A 50 -38.80 -12.49 3.00
CA GLY A 50 -40.03 -11.77 3.37
C GLY A 50 -39.75 -10.53 4.24
N THR A 51 -38.63 -9.85 3.97
CA THR A 51 -38.27 -8.61 4.64
C THR A 51 -38.44 -7.41 3.73
N VAL A 52 -38.75 -6.25 4.31
CA VAL A 52 -38.98 -5.00 3.59
C VAL A 52 -38.17 -3.87 4.23
N ALA A 53 -37.52 -3.04 3.41
CA ALA A 53 -36.76 -1.89 3.90
C ALA A 53 -37.70 -0.72 4.29
N ALA A 54 -37.20 0.22 5.10
CA ALA A 54 -37.96 1.45 5.39
C ALA A 54 -38.31 2.21 4.10
N GLY A 55 -39.54 2.74 4.03
CA GLY A 55 -40.09 3.42 2.84
C GLY A 55 -40.53 2.51 1.69
N GLN A 56 -40.38 1.18 1.80
CA GLN A 56 -40.85 0.22 0.80
C GLN A 56 -42.20 -0.40 1.20
N THR A 57 -42.81 -1.10 0.24
CA THR A 57 -44.14 -1.73 0.40
C THR A 57 -43.99 -3.25 0.50
N ASP A 58 -44.76 -3.87 1.40
CA ASP A 58 -44.94 -5.33 1.47
C ASP A 58 -46.34 -5.72 1.00
N THR A 59 -46.48 -6.91 0.42
CA THR A 59 -47.77 -7.51 0.06
C THR A 59 -47.87 -8.92 0.60
N CYS A 60 -48.91 -9.14 1.40
CA CYS A 60 -49.16 -10.36 2.14
C CYS A 60 -50.46 -11.02 1.68
N GLY A 61 -50.39 -12.31 1.37
CA GLY A 61 -51.57 -13.16 1.21
C GLY A 61 -52.04 -13.65 2.57
N VAL A 62 -53.35 -13.59 2.82
CA VAL A 62 -53.97 -14.01 4.07
C VAL A 62 -54.77 -15.29 3.84
N ASP A 63 -54.40 -16.35 4.57
CA ASP A 63 -55.00 -17.68 4.47
C ASP A 63 -55.56 -18.15 5.82
N LEU A 64 -56.70 -18.82 5.77
CA LEU A 64 -57.27 -19.56 6.89
C LEU A 64 -56.78 -21.01 6.86
N THR A 65 -55.89 -21.38 7.77
CA THR A 65 -55.20 -22.68 7.76
C THR A 65 -55.76 -23.69 8.76
N GLY A 66 -56.62 -23.26 9.68
CA GLY A 66 -57.27 -24.14 10.65
C GLY A 66 -58.73 -23.77 10.92
N GLY A 67 -59.56 -24.75 11.26
CA GLY A 67 -60.96 -24.54 11.66
C GLY A 67 -61.92 -24.20 10.52
N THR A 68 -63.08 -23.66 10.90
CA THR A 68 -64.20 -23.34 10.01
C THR A 68 -64.79 -21.97 10.36
N LEU A 69 -64.97 -21.09 9.37
CA LEU A 69 -65.71 -19.83 9.50
C LEU A 69 -66.99 -19.87 8.66
N PRO A 70 -68.18 -19.63 9.26
CA PRO A 70 -69.44 -19.63 8.52
C PRO A 70 -69.57 -18.43 7.56
N ALA A 71 -70.41 -18.58 6.52
CA ALA A 71 -70.79 -17.47 5.64
C ALA A 71 -71.38 -16.30 6.44
N GLY A 72 -71.02 -15.06 6.07
CA GLY A 72 -71.38 -13.83 6.77
C GLY A 72 -70.42 -13.44 7.90
N SER A 73 -69.35 -14.22 8.14
CA SER A 73 -68.29 -13.84 9.09
C SER A 73 -67.51 -12.63 8.62
N ALA A 74 -67.15 -11.74 9.56
CA ALA A 74 -66.17 -10.68 9.33
C ALA A 74 -64.88 -11.00 10.09
N VAL A 75 -63.75 -11.04 9.38
CA VAL A 75 -62.40 -11.14 9.98
C VAL A 75 -61.78 -9.76 9.97
N ARG A 76 -61.38 -9.26 11.15
CA ARG A 76 -60.72 -7.96 11.32
C ARG A 76 -59.27 -8.19 11.74
N ILE A 77 -58.33 -7.62 11.00
CA ILE A 77 -56.90 -7.65 11.30
C ILE A 77 -56.48 -6.28 11.84
N THR A 78 -55.83 -6.29 13.00
CA THR A 78 -55.21 -5.13 13.63
C THR A 78 -53.70 -5.33 13.63
N LEU A 79 -52.99 -4.35 13.07
CA LEU A 79 -51.54 -4.34 12.99
C LEU A 79 -50.95 -3.60 14.19
N GLN A 80 -49.94 -4.19 14.82
CA GLN A 80 -49.12 -3.57 15.85
C GLN A 80 -47.64 -3.73 15.48
N GLY A 81 -46.88 -2.64 15.54
CA GLY A 81 -45.50 -2.66 15.06
C GLY A 81 -44.98 -1.25 14.77
N PRO A 82 -43.89 -1.13 13.98
CA PRO A 82 -43.30 0.17 13.63
C PRO A 82 -44.26 1.10 12.88
N ALA A 83 -43.91 2.39 12.77
CA ALA A 83 -44.72 3.37 12.06
C ALA A 83 -44.89 3.00 10.56
N PHE A 84 -46.13 2.95 10.10
CA PHE A 84 -46.51 2.77 8.69
C PHE A 84 -47.32 3.97 8.21
N THR A 85 -47.23 4.30 6.92
CA THR A 85 -47.92 5.46 6.33
C THR A 85 -49.31 5.10 5.82
N SER A 86 -49.49 3.87 5.34
CA SER A 86 -50.80 3.40 4.85
C SER A 86 -50.90 1.87 4.90
N VAL A 87 -52.14 1.38 5.00
CA VAL A 87 -52.49 -0.04 4.91
C VAL A 87 -53.71 -0.14 3.99
N SER A 88 -53.68 -1.08 3.05
CA SER A 88 -54.77 -1.31 2.09
C SER A 88 -54.98 -2.80 1.87
N CYS A 89 -56.20 -3.20 1.53
CA CYS A 89 -56.59 -4.61 1.49
C CYS A 89 -57.53 -4.85 0.32
N SER A 90 -57.44 -6.05 -0.25
CA SER A 90 -58.28 -6.46 -1.38
C SER A 90 -58.93 -7.82 -1.10
N PRO A 91 -60.28 -7.89 -1.11
CA PRO A 91 -61.25 -6.81 -1.39
C PRO A 91 -61.36 -5.77 -0.27
N ALA A 92 -61.67 -4.51 -0.61
CA ALA A 92 -61.66 -3.38 0.33
C ALA A 92 -62.81 -3.44 1.37
N GLY A 93 -62.46 -3.35 2.64
CA GLY A 93 -63.39 -3.23 3.77
C GLY A 93 -63.37 -1.84 4.41
N GLN A 94 -64.51 -1.40 4.93
CA GLN A 94 -64.83 0.03 5.18
C GLN A 94 -64.34 0.64 6.52
N LEU A 95 -63.40 0.05 7.24
CA LEU A 95 -62.93 0.58 8.53
C LEU A 95 -61.41 0.58 8.60
N ALA A 96 -60.82 1.47 9.40
CA ALA A 96 -59.38 1.73 9.50
C ALA A 96 -58.56 0.49 9.94
N GLY A 97 -58.32 -0.43 9.02
CA GLY A 97 -57.63 -1.71 9.18
C GLY A 97 -58.04 -2.71 8.07
N CYS A 98 -57.39 -3.88 8.00
CA CYS A 98 -57.81 -4.91 7.04
C CYS A 98 -58.99 -5.72 7.54
N SER A 99 -60.14 -5.63 6.86
CA SER A 99 -61.32 -6.44 7.17
C SER A 99 -61.80 -7.22 5.95
N PHE A 100 -62.00 -8.54 6.11
CA PHE A 100 -62.43 -9.45 5.06
C PHE A 100 -63.81 -10.02 5.37
N GLN A 101 -64.72 -10.00 4.40
CA GLN A 101 -66.06 -10.58 4.51
C GLN A 101 -66.07 -11.99 3.91
N ILE A 102 -66.51 -12.96 4.70
CA ILE A 102 -66.58 -14.36 4.30
C ILE A 102 -67.93 -14.60 3.61
N SER A 103 -67.97 -14.53 2.29
CA SER A 103 -69.21 -14.66 1.51
C SER A 103 -69.80 -16.08 1.55
N ASN A 104 -68.96 -17.11 1.69
CA ASN A 104 -69.35 -18.51 1.77
C ASN A 104 -68.59 -19.18 2.91
N THR A 105 -69.19 -20.18 3.58
CA THR A 105 -68.53 -20.93 4.66
C THR A 105 -67.19 -21.51 4.17
N MET A 106 -66.12 -21.23 4.91
CA MET A 106 -64.76 -21.67 4.59
C MET A 106 -64.26 -22.67 5.64
N THR A 107 -63.70 -23.78 5.18
CA THR A 107 -63.12 -24.86 6.00
C THR A 107 -61.72 -25.18 5.47
N PHE A 108 -60.69 -25.10 6.32
CA PHE A 108 -59.31 -25.58 6.08
C PHE A 108 -58.61 -25.13 4.76
N HIS A 109 -57.55 -24.31 4.86
CA HIS A 109 -56.75 -23.73 3.75
C HIS A 109 -57.55 -22.92 2.72
N GLY A 110 -58.23 -21.86 3.18
CA GLY A 110 -58.94 -20.91 2.31
C GLY A 110 -58.27 -19.53 2.26
N PHE A 111 -57.94 -19.06 1.06
CA PHE A 111 -57.45 -17.68 0.83
C PHE A 111 -58.60 -16.67 1.00
N ILE A 112 -58.39 -15.66 1.84
CA ILE A 112 -59.43 -14.67 2.18
C ILE A 112 -59.16 -13.27 1.62
N GLY A 113 -57.92 -12.98 1.20
CA GLY A 113 -57.58 -11.72 0.54
C GLY A 113 -56.12 -11.31 0.69
N TRP A 114 -55.80 -10.15 0.12
CA TRP A 114 -54.47 -9.53 0.19
C TRP A 114 -54.46 -8.35 1.14
N GLU A 115 -53.32 -8.16 1.80
CA GLU A 115 -52.96 -6.98 2.58
C GLU A 115 -51.69 -6.35 2.00
N THR A 116 -51.69 -5.05 1.83
CA THR A 116 -50.54 -4.26 1.37
C THR A 116 -50.22 -3.19 2.39
N ILE A 117 -48.98 -3.20 2.90
CA ILE A 117 -48.50 -2.33 3.97
C ILE A 117 -47.41 -1.43 3.42
N GLN A 118 -47.57 -0.11 3.56
CA GLN A 118 -46.54 0.87 3.21
C GLN A 118 -45.86 1.38 4.47
N PHE A 119 -44.56 1.09 4.61
CA PHE A 119 -43.80 1.48 5.79
C PHE A 119 -43.34 2.93 5.72
N ALA A 120 -43.27 3.60 6.89
CA ALA A 120 -42.77 4.96 6.94
C ALA A 120 -41.31 5.03 6.47
N PRO A 121 -40.89 6.11 5.79
CA PRO A 121 -39.50 6.31 5.38
C PRO A 121 -38.53 6.36 6.58
N ASP A 122 -39.02 6.87 7.70
CA ASP A 122 -38.24 7.16 8.91
C ASP A 122 -38.31 5.99 9.92
N GLY A 123 -38.10 4.75 9.44
CA GLY A 123 -38.28 3.52 10.21
C GLY A 123 -37.68 3.54 11.64
N PRO A 124 -38.10 2.62 12.53
CA PRO A 124 -37.81 2.68 13.96
C PRO A 124 -36.33 2.95 14.23
N SER A 125 -36.06 4.00 15.01
CA SER A 125 -34.75 4.65 15.03
C SER A 125 -33.61 3.84 15.67
N GLN A 126 -33.80 2.61 16.15
CA GLN A 126 -32.73 1.78 16.72
C GLN A 126 -32.93 0.26 16.54
N GLY A 127 -31.97 -0.37 15.85
CA GLY A 127 -31.32 -1.64 16.23
C GLY A 127 -32.20 -2.89 16.36
N GLY A 128 -32.45 -3.56 15.23
CA GLY A 128 -33.06 -4.89 15.16
C GLY A 128 -34.32 -4.85 14.31
N GLY A 129 -34.47 -5.80 13.40
CA GLY A 129 -35.71 -5.90 12.62
C GLY A 129 -36.89 -6.01 13.58
N ALA A 130 -37.85 -5.08 13.47
CA ALA A 130 -39.04 -5.10 14.29
C ALA A 130 -40.11 -5.95 13.57
N PRO A 131 -40.59 -7.06 14.17
CA PRO A 131 -41.66 -7.83 13.57
C PRO A 131 -42.94 -7.00 13.57
N VAL A 132 -43.66 -6.98 12.45
CA VAL A 132 -45.07 -6.58 12.46
C VAL A 132 -45.84 -7.69 13.14
N THR A 133 -46.43 -7.39 14.28
CA THR A 133 -47.34 -8.30 14.96
C THR A 133 -48.75 -8.02 14.47
N GLN A 134 -49.34 -9.00 13.80
CA GLN A 134 -50.75 -8.93 13.46
C GLN A 134 -51.56 -9.62 14.54
N THR A 135 -52.74 -9.06 14.83
CA THR A 135 -53.76 -9.71 15.65
C THR A 135 -55.05 -9.71 14.85
N ALA A 136 -55.86 -10.74 15.00
CA ALA A 136 -57.12 -10.82 14.28
C ALA A 136 -58.27 -11.20 15.21
N GLU A 137 -59.47 -10.77 14.82
CA GLU A 137 -60.73 -11.08 15.50
C GLU A 137 -61.75 -11.52 14.46
N ALA A 138 -62.47 -12.61 14.73
CA ALA A 138 -63.55 -13.10 13.88
C ALA A 138 -64.90 -12.83 14.55
N CYS A 139 -65.82 -12.22 13.82
CA CYS A 139 -67.14 -11.84 14.32
C CYS A 139 -68.25 -12.63 13.62
N THR A 140 -69.02 -13.43 14.38
CA THR A 140 -70.34 -14.00 14.00
C THR A 140 -71.19 -14.38 15.21
N PRO A 141 -72.45 -13.90 15.35
CA PRO A 141 -72.90 -12.49 15.27
C PRO A 141 -72.36 -11.61 16.41
N THR A 142 -71.67 -12.20 17.38
CA THR A 142 -70.85 -11.54 18.41
C THR A 142 -69.37 -11.71 18.08
N CYS A 143 -68.57 -10.68 18.35
CA CYS A 143 -67.12 -10.79 18.19
C CYS A 143 -66.54 -11.58 19.36
N HIS A 144 -65.71 -12.58 19.05
CA HIS A 144 -65.01 -13.39 20.04
C HIS A 144 -63.51 -13.23 19.84
N PHE A 145 -62.78 -13.05 20.95
CA PHE A 145 -61.33 -13.11 20.94
C PHE A 145 -60.90 -14.55 20.66
N VAL A 146 -60.61 -14.83 19.40
CA VAL A 146 -59.97 -16.08 19.00
C VAL A 146 -58.47 -15.85 19.11
N PRO A 147 -57.72 -16.64 19.90
CA PRO A 147 -56.28 -16.55 19.93
C PRO A 147 -55.73 -17.01 18.58
N LEU A 148 -55.51 -16.04 17.68
CA LEU A 148 -54.95 -16.27 16.36
C LEU A 148 -53.44 -16.14 16.47
N ARG A 149 -52.75 -17.27 16.32
CA ARG A 149 -51.30 -17.26 16.16
C ARG A 149 -50.99 -16.95 14.70
N ILE A 150 -50.49 -15.76 14.44
CA ILE A 150 -50.09 -15.33 13.11
C ILE A 150 -48.61 -15.62 12.96
N ASP A 151 -48.30 -16.61 12.13
CA ASP A 151 -46.94 -16.92 11.70
C ASP A 151 -46.80 -16.42 10.26
N GLY A 152 -46.01 -15.35 10.06
CA GLY A 152 -45.74 -14.79 8.74
C GLY A 152 -44.65 -13.72 8.77
N PRO A 153 -43.81 -13.61 7.72
CA PRO A 153 -42.74 -12.64 7.68
C PRO A 153 -43.29 -11.27 7.27
N GLY A 154 -43.05 -10.23 8.06
CA GLY A 154 -43.41 -8.85 7.74
C GLY A 154 -42.51 -7.89 8.50
N ALA A 155 -41.23 -8.25 8.61
CA ALA A 155 -40.27 -7.48 9.40
C ALA A 155 -39.72 -6.33 8.56
N ILE A 156 -39.75 -5.12 9.12
CA ILE A 156 -38.91 -4.05 8.58
C ILE A 156 -37.48 -4.45 8.88
N VAL A 157 -36.67 -4.67 7.84
CA VAL A 157 -35.21 -4.62 8.00
C VAL A 157 -34.85 -3.15 7.96
N GLY A 158 -34.45 -2.60 9.12
CA GLY A 158 -33.83 -1.28 9.13
C GLY A 158 -32.63 -1.29 8.17
N THR A 159 -32.51 -0.29 7.30
CA THR A 159 -31.35 -0.15 6.42
C THR A 159 -30.58 1.14 6.72
N PRO A 160 -29.26 1.20 6.49
CA PRO A 160 -28.25 0.15 6.55
C PRO A 160 -27.25 0.44 7.68
N TYR A 161 -26.31 -0.48 7.89
CA TYR A 161 -25.02 -0.27 8.54
C TYR A 161 -24.62 1.23 8.66
N ARG A 162 -24.49 1.76 9.90
CA ARG A 162 -23.44 2.77 10.10
C ARG A 162 -22.18 2.12 9.55
N PRO A 163 -21.37 2.74 8.66
CA PRO A 163 -20.01 2.24 8.46
C PRO A 163 -19.49 1.93 9.86
N ARG A 164 -19.09 0.67 10.14
CA ARG A 164 -18.41 0.37 11.40
C ARG A 164 -17.43 1.52 11.54
N PRO A 165 -17.46 2.28 12.66
CA PRO A 165 -16.35 3.16 12.93
C PRO A 165 -15.13 2.28 12.72
N MET A 166 -14.29 2.63 11.73
CA MET A 166 -13.00 1.98 11.64
C MET A 166 -12.40 2.07 13.03
N PRO A 167 -11.76 1.01 13.53
CA PRO A 167 -11.05 1.13 14.78
C PRO A 167 -10.23 2.41 14.73
N SER A 168 -10.30 3.25 15.77
CA SER A 168 -9.64 4.55 15.80
C SER A 168 -8.11 4.47 15.74
N ALA A 169 -7.56 3.26 15.63
CA ALA A 169 -6.15 2.98 15.49
C ALA A 169 -5.91 1.65 14.76
N PRO A 170 -6.03 1.55 13.43
CA PRO A 170 -5.48 0.46 12.68
C PRO A 170 -4.20 0.99 12.03
N TYR A 171 -3.13 1.20 12.78
CA TYR A 171 -1.86 1.36 12.09
C TYR A 171 -1.46 -0.01 11.51
N ALA A 172 -0.95 0.01 10.29
CA ALA A 172 -0.19 -1.09 9.73
C ALA A 172 1.28 -0.69 9.76
N TYR A 173 2.15 -1.66 9.90
CA TYR A 173 3.58 -1.47 9.71
C TYR A 173 4.07 -2.53 8.73
N ALA A 174 5.13 -2.19 8.00
CA ALA A 174 5.80 -3.08 7.09
C ALA A 174 7.18 -3.36 7.66
N VAL A 175 7.61 -4.60 7.48
CA VAL A 175 8.96 -5.04 7.77
C VAL A 175 9.56 -5.43 6.44
N CYS A 176 10.43 -4.58 5.91
CA CYS A 176 11.16 -4.85 4.68
C CYS A 176 12.37 -5.72 5.02
N THR A 177 12.36 -6.95 4.55
CA THR A 177 13.52 -7.82 4.61
C THR A 177 14.25 -7.69 3.29
N GLY A 178 15.29 -6.85 3.27
CA GLY A 178 16.31 -6.93 2.23
C GLY A 178 17.26 -8.10 2.45
N PRO A 179 18.28 -8.30 1.61
CA PRO A 179 19.32 -9.31 1.86
C PRO A 179 20.11 -9.05 3.16
N ASN A 180 20.01 -7.85 3.72
CA ASN A 180 20.72 -7.45 4.92
C ASN A 180 19.99 -7.91 6.18
N ALA A 181 20.71 -8.60 7.06
CA ALA A 181 20.17 -9.15 8.31
C ALA A 181 19.85 -8.10 9.39
N ASP A 182 20.21 -6.83 9.15
CA ASP A 182 20.10 -5.72 10.10
C ASP A 182 18.84 -4.86 9.93
N GLY A 183 17.99 -5.18 8.93
CA GLY A 183 16.83 -4.35 8.61
C GLY A 183 17.23 -3.08 7.86
N THR A 184 17.99 -3.24 6.79
CA THR A 184 18.21 -2.21 5.77
C THR A 184 17.79 -2.76 4.40
N VAL A 185 17.56 -1.87 3.45
CA VAL A 185 17.25 -2.20 2.05
C VAL A 185 18.33 -1.62 1.14
N SER A 186 18.81 -2.45 0.20
CA SER A 186 19.88 -2.06 -0.71
C SER A 186 19.29 -1.37 -1.94
N GLU A 187 19.93 -0.30 -2.41
CA GLU A 187 19.54 0.32 -3.66
C GLU A 187 19.69 -0.63 -4.86
N THR A 188 18.92 -0.39 -5.92
CA THR A 188 18.80 -1.18 -7.17
C THR A 188 18.30 -2.62 -7.01
N GLN A 189 18.04 -3.06 -5.79
CA GLN A 189 17.51 -4.38 -5.50
C GLN A 189 15.98 -4.35 -5.31
N ALA A 190 15.38 -5.52 -5.47
CA ALA A 190 13.98 -5.73 -5.16
C ALA A 190 13.87 -6.44 -3.81
N ASP A 191 13.33 -5.74 -2.83
CA ASP A 191 13.19 -6.21 -1.46
C ASP A 191 11.74 -6.60 -1.15
N THR A 192 11.56 -7.59 -0.29
CA THR A 192 10.22 -8.04 0.10
C THR A 192 9.83 -7.40 1.42
N CYS A 193 8.75 -6.63 1.43
CA CYS A 193 8.15 -6.04 2.61
C CYS A 193 6.95 -6.87 3.06
N LEU A 194 6.96 -7.27 4.33
CA LEU A 194 5.89 -8.00 5.00
C LEU A 194 5.02 -7.00 5.76
N ILE A 195 3.72 -6.98 5.47
CA ILE A 195 2.77 -6.02 6.05
C ILE A 195 2.03 -6.67 7.21
N TYR A 196 1.98 -5.98 8.35
CA TYR A 196 1.33 -6.43 9.58
C TYR A 196 0.36 -5.39 10.14
N THR A 197 -0.65 -5.85 10.87
CA THR A 197 -1.49 -4.99 11.71
C THR A 197 -0.75 -4.61 13.00
N SER A 198 -0.95 -3.41 13.55
CA SER A 198 -0.38 -3.01 14.85
C SER A 198 -1.39 -2.44 15.85
N GLY A 199 -2.69 -2.47 15.54
CA GLY A 199 -3.74 -1.98 16.43
C GLY A 199 -4.51 -3.06 17.21
N THR A 200 -5.01 -2.70 18.38
CA THR A 200 -6.06 -3.45 19.12
C THR A 200 -7.45 -2.95 18.70
N GLY A 201 -7.77 -3.15 17.42
CA GLY A 201 -9.01 -2.69 16.80
C GLY A 201 -10.10 -3.76 16.69
N ALA A 202 -11.29 -3.32 16.27
CA ALA A 202 -12.32 -4.22 15.75
C ALA A 202 -11.75 -5.11 14.62
N PRO A 203 -12.18 -6.37 14.51
CA PRO A 203 -11.72 -7.25 13.44
C PRO A 203 -12.11 -6.73 12.04
N TYR A 204 -11.20 -6.90 11.08
CA TYR A 204 -11.54 -6.84 9.65
C TYR A 204 -12.37 -8.06 9.27
N ILE A 205 -13.36 -7.88 8.41
CA ILE A 205 -14.26 -8.93 7.95
C ILE A 205 -14.03 -9.24 6.47
N ASN A 206 -14.62 -10.34 6.01
CA ASN A 206 -14.54 -10.75 4.62
C ASN A 206 -15.06 -9.64 3.68
N GLY A 207 -14.22 -9.23 2.73
CA GLY A 207 -14.53 -8.19 1.75
C GLY A 207 -13.96 -6.80 2.08
N ASP A 208 -13.44 -6.56 3.28
CA ASP A 208 -12.73 -5.31 3.59
C ASP A 208 -11.46 -5.20 2.73
N ALA A 209 -11.01 -3.96 2.48
CA ALA A 209 -9.83 -3.67 1.68
C ALA A 209 -8.86 -2.74 2.42
N LEU A 210 -7.57 -3.02 2.28
CA LEU A 210 -6.47 -2.14 2.67
C LEU A 210 -5.76 -1.68 1.40
N THR A 211 -5.69 -0.39 1.17
CA THR A 211 -4.89 0.21 0.09
C THR A 211 -3.68 0.90 0.69
N ILE A 212 -2.48 0.46 0.30
CA ILE A 212 -1.21 1.08 0.70
C ILE A 212 -0.74 1.94 -0.46
N ALA A 213 -0.49 3.22 -0.22
CA ALA A 213 0.03 4.16 -1.21
C ALA A 213 1.40 4.65 -0.76
N ARG A 214 2.38 4.69 -1.65
CA ARG A 214 3.74 5.14 -1.30
C ARG A 214 3.85 6.66 -1.32
N VAL A 215 4.56 7.20 -0.34
CA VAL A 215 4.86 8.64 -0.24
C VAL A 215 6.35 8.93 -0.38
N SER A 216 7.23 8.05 0.12
CA SER A 216 8.68 8.21 0.03
C SER A 216 9.39 6.85 -0.02
N PRO A 217 10.51 6.71 -0.74
CA PRO A 217 11.10 7.68 -1.67
C PRO A 217 10.23 7.84 -2.92
N ALA A 218 10.16 9.05 -3.49
CA ALA A 218 9.29 9.36 -4.63
C ALA A 218 9.62 8.53 -5.90
N ASP A 219 10.89 8.15 -6.06
CA ASP A 219 11.37 7.43 -7.24
C ASP A 219 11.27 5.90 -7.10
N ALA A 220 10.91 5.39 -5.92
CA ALA A 220 10.82 3.96 -5.68
C ALA A 220 9.57 3.33 -6.33
N THR A 221 9.73 2.09 -6.80
CA THR A 221 8.69 1.35 -7.56
C THR A 221 8.23 0.10 -6.83
N VAL A 222 7.03 -0.37 -7.16
CA VAL A 222 6.44 -1.58 -6.59
C VAL A 222 6.16 -2.58 -7.71
N PRO A 223 7.15 -3.41 -8.11
CA PRO A 223 6.96 -4.38 -9.19
C PRO A 223 5.94 -5.49 -8.89
N GLY A 224 5.53 -5.69 -7.63
CA GLY A 224 4.49 -6.67 -7.30
C GLY A 224 3.91 -6.54 -5.89
N CYS A 225 2.63 -6.90 -5.74
CA CYS A 225 1.93 -6.94 -4.46
C CYS A 225 0.79 -7.96 -4.46
N GLY A 226 0.72 -8.80 -3.41
CA GLY A 226 -0.38 -9.76 -3.16
C GLY A 226 -0.77 -10.70 -4.33
N ASP A 227 -1.94 -11.35 -4.20
CA ASP A 227 -2.46 -12.34 -5.17
C ASP A 227 -3.29 -11.72 -6.32
N SER A 228 -3.59 -10.41 -6.29
CA SER A 228 -4.33 -9.69 -7.34
C SER A 228 -4.10 -8.18 -7.25
N PRO A 229 -3.03 -7.64 -7.85
CA PRO A 229 -2.71 -6.22 -7.81
C PRO A 229 -3.79 -5.40 -8.53
N VAL A 230 -4.37 -4.41 -7.84
CA VAL A 230 -5.13 -3.33 -8.48
C VAL A 230 -4.21 -2.13 -8.55
N THR A 231 -3.70 -1.81 -9.74
CA THR A 231 -2.96 -0.57 -9.98
C THR A 231 -3.96 0.59 -9.97
N ASP A 232 -4.10 1.30 -8.86
CA ASP A 232 -4.80 2.59 -8.86
C ASP A 232 -3.77 3.70 -9.14
N THR A 233 -4.04 4.54 -10.14
CA THR A 233 -3.12 5.58 -10.65
C THR A 233 -3.39 6.97 -10.05
N GLY A 234 -4.08 7.04 -8.91
CA GLY A 234 -4.38 8.31 -8.23
C GLY A 234 -3.25 8.78 -7.31
N ALA A 235 -2.68 9.96 -7.60
CA ALA A 235 -1.74 10.64 -6.69
C ALA A 235 -2.44 11.04 -5.37
N ARG A 236 -1.91 10.57 -4.23
CA ARG A 236 -2.33 11.04 -2.89
C ARG A 236 -1.17 11.79 -2.24
N GLY A 237 -1.13 13.11 -2.47
CA GLY A 237 -0.23 14.04 -1.81
C GLY A 237 0.98 14.50 -2.66
N PRO A 238 1.62 15.63 -2.29
CA PRO A 238 2.82 16.11 -2.97
C PRO A 238 4.01 15.19 -2.69
N GLY A 239 4.54 14.53 -3.74
CA GLY A 239 5.71 13.64 -3.67
C GLY A 239 5.42 12.13 -3.74
N SER A 240 4.14 11.72 -3.77
CA SER A 240 3.72 10.31 -3.87
C SER A 240 3.88 9.75 -5.30
N SER A 241 4.42 8.53 -5.43
CA SER A 241 4.42 7.77 -6.68
C SER A 241 3.10 7.02 -6.85
N THR A 242 2.61 6.92 -8.09
CA THR A 242 1.29 6.41 -8.52
C THR A 242 1.09 4.90 -8.36
N THR A 243 1.83 4.24 -7.48
CA THR A 243 1.66 2.80 -7.24
C THR A 243 1.03 2.57 -5.88
N SER A 244 -0.23 2.16 -5.89
CA SER A 244 -0.94 1.71 -4.68
C SER A 244 -1.24 0.22 -4.75
N CYS A 245 -1.02 -0.48 -3.65
CA CYS A 245 -1.29 -1.90 -3.48
C CYS A 245 -2.61 -2.09 -2.74
N SER A 246 -3.54 -2.88 -3.28
CA SER A 246 -4.82 -3.18 -2.60
C SER A 246 -4.88 -4.64 -2.15
N TYR A 247 -5.02 -4.84 -0.85
CA TYR A 247 -5.16 -6.14 -0.19
C TYR A 247 -6.62 -6.34 0.23
N ARG A 248 -7.27 -7.42 -0.24
CA ARG A 248 -8.62 -7.80 0.18
C ARG A 248 -8.57 -8.90 1.22
N PHE A 249 -9.30 -8.72 2.32
CA PHE A 249 -9.40 -9.75 3.36
C PHE A 249 -10.34 -10.87 2.88
N GLY A 250 -9.77 -12.02 2.52
CA GLY A 250 -10.48 -13.23 2.14
C GLY A 250 -10.38 -14.32 3.21
N GLY A 251 -11.51 -14.80 3.73
CA GLY A 251 -11.55 -15.88 4.73
C GLY A 251 -12.84 -15.91 5.54
N SER A 252 -13.13 -17.03 6.20
CA SER A 252 -14.29 -17.18 7.10
C SER A 252 -14.05 -16.57 8.49
N ASN A 253 -12.79 -16.26 8.82
CA ASN A 253 -12.40 -15.73 10.12
C ASN A 253 -12.07 -14.23 10.05
N PRO A 254 -12.59 -13.42 10.98
CA PRO A 254 -12.22 -12.01 11.07
C PRO A 254 -10.74 -11.83 11.45
N VAL A 255 -10.04 -10.89 10.84
CA VAL A 255 -8.66 -10.55 11.19
C VAL A 255 -8.67 -9.51 12.31
N SER A 256 -8.36 -9.92 13.54
CA SER A 256 -8.18 -9.02 14.70
C SER A 256 -6.88 -9.29 15.44
N GLY A 257 -6.22 -8.22 15.89
CA GLY A 257 -5.06 -8.29 16.78
C GLY A 257 -3.84 -7.55 16.24
N GLN A 258 -2.82 -7.39 17.08
CA GLN A 258 -1.51 -6.89 16.68
C GLN A 258 -0.68 -8.03 16.05
N GLY A 259 0.17 -7.69 15.09
CA GLY A 259 1.11 -8.61 14.44
C GLY A 259 0.46 -9.59 13.45
N VAL A 260 -0.77 -9.33 12.98
CA VAL A 260 -1.38 -10.20 11.99
C VAL A 260 -0.84 -9.85 10.61
N PHE A 261 -0.27 -10.85 9.94
CA PHE A 261 0.25 -10.72 8.57
C PHE A 261 -0.90 -10.49 7.58
N ILE A 262 -0.79 -9.43 6.78
CA ILE A 262 -1.81 -8.98 5.82
C ILE A 262 -1.40 -9.32 4.39
N GLY A 263 -0.11 -9.28 4.08
CA GLY A 263 0.40 -9.57 2.74
C GLY A 263 1.84 -9.15 2.55
N THR A 264 2.32 -9.32 1.32
CA THR A 264 3.65 -8.91 0.88
C THR A 264 3.59 -7.82 -0.18
N GLU A 265 4.61 -6.99 -0.20
CA GLU A 265 4.94 -6.02 -1.24
C GLU A 265 6.38 -6.27 -1.70
N ILE A 266 6.63 -6.21 -3.01
CA ILE A 266 7.99 -6.19 -3.55
C ILE A 266 8.32 -4.75 -3.88
N VAL A 267 9.35 -4.22 -3.25
CA VAL A 267 9.77 -2.83 -3.34
C VAL A 267 11.10 -2.75 -4.05
N SER A 268 11.21 -1.90 -5.06
CA SER A 268 12.48 -1.61 -5.73
C SER A 268 12.88 -0.16 -5.52
N ILE A 269 14.04 0.03 -4.88
CA ILE A 269 14.62 1.35 -4.60
C ILE A 269 15.60 1.67 -5.74
N PRO A 270 15.40 2.74 -6.54
CA PRO A 270 16.38 3.09 -7.55
C PRO A 270 17.62 3.68 -6.90
N SER A 271 18.72 3.62 -7.66
CA SER A 271 20.04 4.14 -7.30
C SER A 271 20.11 5.66 -7.08
N THR A 272 19.01 6.39 -7.34
CA THR A 272 18.92 7.85 -7.19
C THR A 272 18.44 8.26 -5.79
N VAL A 273 17.97 7.33 -4.97
CA VAL A 273 17.48 7.62 -3.63
C VAL A 273 18.66 7.90 -2.70
N ALA A 274 18.55 8.95 -1.90
CA ALA A 274 19.57 9.29 -0.92
C ALA A 274 19.73 8.19 0.15
N PRO A 275 20.97 7.79 0.47
CA PRO A 275 21.24 6.89 1.59
C PRO A 275 20.69 7.45 2.91
N GLY A 276 20.12 6.58 3.74
CA GLY A 276 19.42 6.96 4.97
C GLY A 276 18.00 7.49 4.76
N ALA A 277 17.53 7.64 3.51
CA ALA A 277 16.13 7.97 3.24
C ALA A 277 15.21 6.89 3.83
N ALA A 278 14.17 7.34 4.52
CA ALA A 278 13.13 6.46 5.03
C ALA A 278 12.16 6.09 3.91
N ILE A 279 11.83 4.79 3.83
CA ILE A 279 10.63 4.32 3.17
C ILE A 279 9.45 4.72 4.04
N VAL A 280 8.58 5.55 3.47
CA VAL A 280 7.33 5.99 4.09
C VAL A 280 6.20 5.63 3.13
N GLU A 281 5.34 4.75 3.61
CA GLU A 281 4.10 4.41 2.94
C GLU A 281 2.93 4.87 3.79
N ASP A 282 1.84 5.22 3.12
CA ASP A 282 0.60 5.65 3.70
C ASP A 282 -0.46 4.56 3.50
N ALA A 283 -0.86 3.92 4.59
CA ALA A 283 -1.94 2.95 4.57
C ALA A 283 -3.31 3.65 4.66
N THR A 284 -4.18 3.36 3.70
CA THR A 284 -5.61 3.74 3.68
C THR A 284 -6.46 2.49 3.83
N PHE A 285 -7.28 2.42 4.88
CA PHE A 285 -8.24 1.33 5.07
C PHE A 285 -9.59 1.72 4.47
N CYS A 286 -10.26 0.77 3.79
CA CYS A 286 -11.57 0.95 3.18
C CYS A 286 -12.48 -0.25 3.53
N PRO A 287 -13.70 -0.03 4.05
CA PRO A 287 -14.59 -1.13 4.39
C PRO A 287 -15.15 -1.78 3.13
N ALA A 288 -15.57 -3.04 3.22
CA ALA A 288 -16.25 -3.74 2.15
C ALA A 288 -17.47 -2.93 1.66
N PRO A 289 -17.66 -2.69 0.35
CA PRO A 289 -18.88 -2.08 -0.14
C PRO A 289 -20.08 -3.01 0.14
N GLN A 290 -21.05 -2.53 0.93
CA GLN A 290 -22.26 -3.28 1.29
C GLN A 290 -23.49 -2.35 1.32
N PRO A 291 -24.49 -2.49 0.42
CA PRO A 291 -24.48 -3.15 -0.90
C PRO A 291 -24.12 -2.16 -2.04
N ALA A 292 -23.61 -2.68 -3.16
CA ALA A 292 -23.31 -1.89 -4.37
C ALA A 292 -24.58 -1.15 -4.88
N PRO A 293 -24.51 0.15 -5.21
CA PRO A 293 -23.41 0.79 -5.94
C PRO A 293 -22.88 2.08 -5.27
N GLN A 294 -22.62 2.09 -3.95
CA GLN A 294 -22.07 3.28 -3.28
C GLN A 294 -20.55 3.20 -3.03
N PRO A 295 -19.81 4.32 -3.21
CA PRO A 295 -18.38 4.38 -2.90
C PRO A 295 -18.14 4.18 -1.40
N ALA A 296 -17.21 3.29 -1.04
CA ALA A 296 -16.75 3.14 0.33
C ALA A 296 -15.97 4.40 0.76
N THR A 297 -16.29 4.99 1.91
CA THR A 297 -15.50 6.08 2.49
C THR A 297 -14.33 5.50 3.26
N CYS A 298 -13.11 5.77 2.78
CA CYS A 298 -11.88 5.31 3.41
C CYS A 298 -11.48 6.22 4.58
N GLY A 299 -10.73 5.70 5.54
CA GLY A 299 -10.16 6.53 6.63
C GLY A 299 -9.17 7.56 6.06
N GLU A 300 -9.34 8.84 6.39
CA GLU A 300 -8.59 9.94 5.77
C GLU A 300 -7.22 10.23 6.39
N SER A 301 -6.78 9.46 7.39
CA SER A 301 -5.48 9.67 8.03
C SER A 301 -4.49 8.65 7.51
N PRO A 302 -3.59 9.03 6.59
CA PRO A 302 -2.48 8.17 6.20
C PRO A 302 -1.65 7.79 7.42
N ILE A 303 -1.25 6.51 7.48
CA ILE A 303 -0.43 5.98 8.56
C ILE A 303 0.93 5.69 7.97
N SER A 304 1.95 6.39 8.47
CA SER A 304 3.34 6.15 8.10
C SER A 304 3.78 4.75 8.52
N VAL A 305 4.04 3.93 7.53
CA VAL A 305 4.60 2.60 7.67
C VAL A 305 6.11 2.75 7.84
N THR A 306 6.62 2.50 9.05
CA THR A 306 8.07 2.44 9.32
C THR A 306 8.39 1.20 10.16
N GLY A 307 9.27 0.34 9.67
CA GLY A 307 9.78 -0.83 10.41
C GLY A 307 11.30 -0.95 10.32
N PRO A 308 11.93 -1.87 11.09
CA PRO A 308 13.30 -2.32 10.80
C PRO A 308 13.32 -2.80 9.36
N GLY A 309 14.20 -2.25 8.52
CA GLY A 309 14.17 -2.44 7.07
C GLY A 309 14.03 -1.15 6.27
N ALA A 310 13.59 -0.05 6.89
CA ALA A 310 13.05 1.09 6.14
C ALA A 310 14.08 2.14 5.71
N THR A 311 15.38 1.99 6.02
CA THR A 311 16.41 2.94 5.58
C THR A 311 17.19 2.40 4.40
N VAL A 312 17.26 3.19 3.33
CA VAL A 312 18.05 2.87 2.13
C VAL A 312 19.52 2.92 2.44
N ILE A 313 20.26 1.88 2.05
CA ILE A 313 21.71 1.89 2.00
C ILE A 313 22.17 1.85 0.54
N ASP A 314 23.27 2.54 0.28
CA ASP A 314 23.94 2.53 -1.01
C ASP A 314 25.10 1.54 -0.94
N GLU A 315 25.17 0.66 -1.94
CA GLU A 315 26.18 -0.38 -2.08
C GLU A 315 26.95 -0.27 -3.41
N ILE A 316 26.63 0.73 -4.24
CA ILE A 316 27.21 0.86 -5.56
C ILE A 316 28.44 1.77 -5.44
N PRO A 317 29.63 1.30 -5.84
CA PRO A 317 30.81 2.15 -5.80
C PRO A 317 30.79 3.29 -6.83
N PRO A 318 31.53 4.39 -6.57
CA PRO A 318 31.65 5.49 -7.52
C PRO A 318 32.32 5.07 -8.82
N THR A 319 32.04 5.82 -9.88
CA THR A 319 32.66 5.61 -11.20
C THR A 319 33.54 6.81 -11.56
N PHE A 320 34.78 6.55 -11.97
CA PHE A 320 35.67 7.61 -12.47
C PHE A 320 35.17 8.11 -13.83
N THR A 321 34.81 9.39 -13.90
CA THR A 321 34.39 10.07 -15.12
C THR A 321 35.57 10.63 -15.91
N SER A 322 36.67 10.95 -15.24
CA SER A 322 37.92 11.34 -15.87
C SER A 322 39.10 10.93 -15.00
N MET A 323 40.08 10.30 -15.61
CA MET A 323 41.37 9.99 -15.01
C MET A 323 42.47 10.71 -15.78
N PRO A 324 43.55 11.13 -15.10
CA PRO A 324 44.74 11.59 -15.77
C PRO A 324 45.24 10.51 -16.74
N PRO A 325 45.69 10.89 -17.95
CA PRO A 325 46.35 9.94 -18.83
C PRO A 325 47.73 9.58 -18.27
N ASP A 326 48.29 8.47 -18.74
CA ASP A 326 49.71 8.21 -18.56
C ASP A 326 50.53 9.38 -19.11
N MET A 327 51.57 9.77 -18.38
CA MET A 327 52.37 10.94 -18.73
C MET A 327 53.86 10.69 -18.58
N THR A 328 54.63 11.37 -19.44
CA THR A 328 56.09 11.38 -19.40
C THR A 328 56.57 12.81 -19.20
N VAL A 329 57.50 13.00 -18.28
CA VAL A 329 58.09 14.30 -17.92
C VAL A 329 59.59 14.16 -17.73
N ASP A 330 60.35 15.13 -18.19
CA ASP A 330 61.80 15.11 -18.03
C ASP A 330 62.22 15.46 -16.59
N ALA A 331 63.25 14.79 -16.09
CA ALA A 331 63.80 15.01 -14.74
C ALA A 331 64.28 16.47 -14.56
N THR A 332 63.64 17.27 -13.72
CA THR A 332 64.00 18.69 -13.48
C THR A 332 64.97 18.90 -12.32
N GLY A 333 65.08 17.92 -11.43
CA GLY A 333 65.99 17.93 -10.29
C GLY A 333 66.86 16.67 -10.24
N PRO A 334 67.88 16.67 -9.36
CA PRO A 334 68.84 15.58 -9.22
C PRO A 334 68.26 14.32 -8.59
N SER A 335 67.18 14.44 -7.81
CA SER A 335 66.57 13.33 -7.09
C SER A 335 65.10 13.16 -7.40
N ASP A 336 64.40 14.27 -7.63
CA ASP A 336 62.97 14.29 -7.88
C ASP A 336 62.58 15.36 -8.91
N THR A 337 61.33 15.26 -9.35
CA THR A 337 60.68 16.19 -10.26
C THR A 337 59.28 16.48 -9.77
N VAL A 338 58.95 17.77 -9.68
CA VAL A 338 57.59 18.20 -9.36
C VAL A 338 56.70 17.94 -10.58
N VAL A 339 55.72 17.05 -10.44
CA VAL A 339 54.80 16.69 -11.53
C VAL A 339 53.41 17.18 -11.21
N GLN A 340 52.85 17.97 -12.13
CA GLN A 340 51.45 18.37 -12.08
C GLN A 340 50.64 17.56 -13.10
N TYR A 341 49.54 16.97 -12.64
CA TYR A 341 48.55 16.31 -13.48
C TYR A 341 47.14 16.83 -13.15
N PRO A 342 46.19 16.78 -14.10
CA PRO A 342 44.81 17.19 -13.87
C PRO A 342 44.18 16.41 -12.71
N ALA A 343 43.33 17.03 -11.89
CA ALA A 343 42.64 16.28 -10.85
C ALA A 343 41.69 15.23 -11.48
N PRO A 344 41.68 13.97 -11.01
CA PRO A 344 40.67 13.01 -11.41
C PRO A 344 39.28 13.48 -10.99
N THR A 345 38.26 12.98 -11.68
CA THR A 345 36.85 13.20 -11.33
C THR A 345 36.12 11.87 -11.31
N ALA A 346 35.16 11.76 -10.40
CA ALA A 346 34.31 10.60 -10.26
C ALA A 346 32.89 11.07 -9.90
N THR A 347 31.92 10.26 -10.29
CA THR A 347 30.50 10.47 -9.98
C THR A 347 29.92 9.18 -9.42
N ASP A 348 28.94 9.35 -8.57
CA ASP A 348 28.17 8.25 -8.01
C ASP A 348 26.69 8.38 -8.44
N ASN A 349 25.94 7.27 -8.39
CA ASN A 349 24.50 7.29 -8.62
C ASN A 349 23.73 7.92 -7.46
N ALA A 350 24.21 7.72 -6.23
CA ALA A 350 23.64 8.27 -5.03
C ALA A 350 24.01 9.75 -4.87
N PRO A 351 23.10 10.58 -4.33
CA PRO A 351 23.38 11.99 -4.10
C PRO A 351 24.42 12.16 -2.98
N GLY A 352 25.52 12.83 -3.29
CA GLY A 352 26.58 13.07 -2.33
C GLY A 352 27.84 13.59 -3.00
N ALA A 353 28.78 14.08 -2.21
CA ALA A 353 30.10 14.41 -2.71
C ALA A 353 30.96 13.15 -2.71
N VAL A 354 31.58 12.84 -3.86
CA VAL A 354 32.60 11.78 -3.95
C VAL A 354 33.95 12.37 -3.57
N SER A 355 34.58 11.77 -2.56
CA SER A 355 35.95 12.10 -2.18
C SER A 355 36.94 11.29 -3.02
N ILE A 356 38.03 11.90 -3.47
CA ILE A 356 39.07 11.21 -4.25
C ILE A 356 40.43 11.45 -3.59
N SER A 357 41.18 10.38 -3.40
CA SER A 357 42.55 10.40 -2.89
C SER A 357 43.47 9.58 -3.78
N CYS A 358 44.65 10.11 -4.10
CA CYS A 358 45.65 9.41 -4.91
C CYS A 358 46.91 9.13 -4.08
N SER A 359 47.58 8.01 -4.38
CA SER A 359 48.80 7.57 -3.68
C SER A 359 49.96 8.56 -3.79
N SER A 360 49.99 9.34 -4.87
CA SER A 360 50.82 10.53 -5.04
C SER A 360 49.90 11.70 -5.36
N ALA A 361 50.26 12.92 -4.97
CA ALA A 361 49.46 14.12 -5.22
C ALA A 361 49.97 14.89 -6.44
N SER A 362 49.07 15.59 -7.12
CA SER A 362 49.45 16.54 -8.18
C SER A 362 50.24 17.69 -7.56
N GLY A 363 51.35 18.05 -8.20
CA GLY A 363 52.37 18.95 -7.64
C GLY A 363 53.33 18.26 -6.66
N GLY A 364 53.24 16.93 -6.49
CA GLY A 364 54.15 16.13 -5.69
C GLY A 364 55.49 15.87 -6.39
N MET A 365 56.45 15.33 -5.63
CA MET A 365 57.79 14.97 -6.09
C MET A 365 57.83 13.51 -6.55
N PHE A 366 58.26 13.28 -7.79
CA PHE A 366 58.40 11.97 -8.38
C PHE A 366 59.88 11.70 -8.70
N VAL A 367 60.36 10.52 -8.32
CA VAL A 367 61.72 10.07 -8.65
C VAL A 367 61.81 9.64 -10.10
N VAL A 368 63.02 9.65 -10.66
CA VAL A 368 63.30 9.12 -12.01
C VAL A 368 62.82 7.67 -12.12
N GLY A 369 62.14 7.35 -13.21
CA GLY A 369 61.50 6.06 -13.46
C GLY A 369 59.98 6.16 -13.56
N THR A 370 59.31 5.01 -13.57
CA THR A 370 57.85 4.93 -13.67
C THR A 370 57.23 4.73 -12.29
N THR A 371 56.37 5.67 -11.90
CA THR A 371 55.56 5.59 -10.68
C THR A 371 54.10 5.35 -11.07
N SER A 372 53.49 4.29 -10.53
CA SER A 372 52.05 4.06 -10.68
C SER A 372 51.29 4.85 -9.62
N VAL A 373 50.46 5.80 -10.06
CA VAL A 373 49.59 6.59 -9.20
C VAL A 373 48.23 5.91 -9.15
N ALA A 374 47.88 5.37 -7.99
CA ALA A 374 46.59 4.76 -7.74
C ALA A 374 45.67 5.77 -7.04
N CYS A 375 44.50 6.03 -7.61
CA CYS A 375 43.48 6.89 -7.05
C CYS A 375 42.29 6.06 -6.59
N THR A 376 41.79 6.38 -5.40
CA THR A 376 40.59 5.79 -4.79
C THR A 376 39.52 6.87 -4.70
N ALA A 377 38.36 6.61 -5.30
CA ALA A 377 37.14 7.38 -5.12
C ALA A 377 36.29 6.72 -4.04
N THR A 378 35.70 7.50 -3.14
CA THR A 378 34.85 7.05 -2.03
C THR A 378 33.65 7.98 -1.88
N ASP A 379 32.44 7.44 -1.95
CA ASP A 379 31.19 8.18 -1.73
C ASP A 379 30.90 8.43 -0.23
N VAL A 380 29.71 8.96 0.04
CA VAL A 380 29.22 9.28 1.38
C VAL A 380 28.78 8.05 2.19
N SER A 381 28.51 6.93 1.52
CA SER A 381 28.09 5.64 2.10
C SER A 381 29.29 4.77 2.44
N GLY A 382 30.48 5.11 1.92
CA GLY A 382 31.74 4.42 2.15
C GLY A 382 32.07 3.38 1.08
N ASN A 383 31.33 3.30 -0.03
CA ASN A 383 31.72 2.44 -1.14
C ASN A 383 32.92 3.06 -1.86
N SER A 384 33.74 2.22 -2.49
CA SER A 384 34.98 2.70 -3.09
C SER A 384 35.37 2.00 -4.38
N ALA A 385 35.96 2.78 -5.30
CA ALA A 385 36.49 2.31 -6.56
C ALA A 385 37.93 2.81 -6.75
N THR A 386 38.76 2.02 -7.41
CA THR A 386 40.17 2.36 -7.67
C THR A 386 40.48 2.41 -9.15
N ALA A 387 41.23 3.42 -9.58
CA ALA A 387 41.78 3.53 -10.91
C ALA A 387 43.23 4.03 -10.84
N SER A 388 44.05 3.72 -11.84
CA SER A 388 45.48 4.08 -11.83
C SER A 388 45.95 4.64 -13.17
N PHE A 389 46.98 5.48 -13.11
CA PHE A 389 47.75 5.95 -14.26
C PHE A 389 49.24 5.95 -13.93
N SER A 390 50.08 6.05 -14.95
CA SER A 390 51.53 6.01 -14.83
C SER A 390 52.15 7.39 -15.04
N VAL A 391 53.03 7.78 -14.13
CA VAL A 391 53.91 8.94 -14.28
C VAL A 391 55.32 8.41 -14.54
N THR A 392 55.85 8.69 -15.73
CA THR A 392 57.23 8.34 -16.08
C THR A 392 58.09 9.60 -16.04
N VAL A 393 58.96 9.69 -15.04
CA VAL A 393 60.00 10.71 -15.01
C VAL A 393 61.18 10.19 -15.81
N GLN A 394 61.37 10.74 -17.00
CA GLN A 394 62.41 10.33 -17.91
C GLN A 394 63.71 11.08 -17.61
N ASN A 395 64.79 10.33 -17.53
CA ASN A 395 66.12 10.86 -17.62
C ASN A 395 66.58 10.76 -19.08
N THR A 396 66.87 11.90 -19.67
CA THR A 396 67.41 12.11 -21.02
C THR A 396 68.71 12.91 -20.94
N PHE A 397 69.51 12.91 -22.01
CA PHE A 397 70.72 13.75 -22.10
C PHE A 397 70.41 15.24 -21.85
N ASP A 398 69.29 15.75 -22.38
CA ASP A 398 68.88 17.14 -22.19
C ASP A 398 68.44 17.40 -20.74
N SER A 399 67.71 16.47 -20.12
CA SER A 399 67.33 16.59 -18.71
C SER A 399 68.55 16.54 -17.78
N LEU A 400 69.53 15.69 -18.07
CA LEU A 400 70.76 15.59 -17.30
C LEU A 400 71.61 16.85 -17.43
N CYS A 401 71.69 17.47 -18.61
CA CYS A 401 72.36 18.76 -18.78
C CYS A 401 71.66 19.86 -17.95
N ARG A 402 70.33 19.88 -17.93
CA ARG A 402 69.58 20.80 -17.07
C ARG A 402 69.89 20.60 -15.59
N VAL A 403 69.87 19.36 -15.10
CA VAL A 403 70.22 19.02 -13.71
C VAL A 403 71.69 19.39 -13.41
N THR A 404 72.60 19.14 -14.35
CA THR A 404 74.01 19.55 -14.25
C THR A 404 74.15 21.05 -14.02
N GLY A 405 73.39 21.86 -14.78
CA GLY A 405 73.38 23.31 -14.62
C GLY A 405 72.82 23.80 -13.28
N LEU A 406 72.01 22.98 -12.59
CA LEU A 406 71.51 23.29 -11.24
C LEU A 406 72.52 22.92 -10.14
N GLU A 407 73.22 21.80 -10.30
CA GLU A 407 74.14 21.27 -9.29
C GLU A 407 75.55 21.88 -9.38
N VAL A 408 76.02 22.24 -10.58
CA VAL A 408 77.37 22.76 -10.80
C VAL A 408 77.39 24.28 -10.64
N SER A 409 77.98 24.76 -9.55
CA SER A 409 78.09 26.21 -9.26
C SER A 409 79.00 26.99 -10.23
N ASN A 410 79.94 26.32 -10.90
CA ASN A 410 80.84 26.94 -11.87
C ASN A 410 80.29 26.84 -13.30
N GLY A 411 79.88 27.97 -13.88
CA GLY A 411 79.28 28.00 -15.23
C GLY A 411 80.18 27.45 -16.35
N GLY A 412 81.50 27.55 -16.24
CA GLY A 412 82.43 26.99 -17.22
C GLY A 412 82.46 25.46 -17.18
N VAL A 413 82.45 24.89 -15.97
CA VAL A 413 82.38 23.43 -15.76
C VAL A 413 81.01 22.91 -16.20
N ALA A 414 79.91 23.59 -15.82
CA ALA A 414 78.56 23.22 -16.23
C ALA A 414 78.42 23.19 -17.76
N HIS A 415 78.95 24.20 -18.45
CA HIS A 415 78.96 24.25 -19.91
C HIS A 415 79.78 23.11 -20.54
N SER A 416 80.99 22.84 -20.02
CA SER A 416 81.84 21.74 -20.49
C SER A 416 81.16 20.37 -20.38
N LEU A 417 80.45 20.13 -19.27
CA LEU A 417 79.69 18.90 -19.03
C LEU A 417 78.49 18.79 -19.95
N CYS A 418 77.70 19.86 -20.10
CA CYS A 418 76.55 19.88 -21.03
C CYS A 418 76.94 19.62 -22.48
N VAL A 419 78.06 20.17 -22.97
CA VAL A 419 78.55 19.91 -24.33
C VAL A 419 78.84 18.42 -24.55
N LYS A 420 79.28 17.69 -23.52
CA LYS A 420 79.49 16.22 -23.63
C LYS A 420 78.18 15.47 -23.75
N LEU A 421 77.16 15.89 -22.99
CA LEU A 421 75.80 15.32 -23.06
C LEU A 421 75.13 15.61 -24.40
N GLU A 422 75.28 16.82 -24.95
CA GLU A 422 74.80 17.18 -26.29
C GLU A 422 75.46 16.30 -27.36
N GLY A 423 76.78 16.14 -27.30
CA GLY A 423 77.47 15.24 -28.23
C GLY A 423 77.05 13.78 -28.07
N ALA A 424 76.70 13.34 -26.85
CA ALA A 424 76.22 11.98 -26.60
C ALA A 424 74.81 11.78 -27.20
N ARG A 425 73.93 12.78 -27.01
CA ARG A 425 72.61 12.84 -27.65
C ARG A 425 72.70 12.75 -29.16
N ASP A 426 73.55 13.57 -29.79
CA ASP A 426 73.66 13.62 -31.25
C ASP A 426 74.20 12.30 -31.84
N ALA A 427 75.11 11.64 -31.12
CA ALA A 427 75.59 10.31 -31.47
C ALA A 427 74.50 9.23 -31.32
N ALA A 428 73.76 9.25 -30.21
CA ALA A 428 72.65 8.34 -29.96
C ALA A 428 71.54 8.51 -31.02
N ALA A 429 71.19 9.75 -31.38
CA ALA A 429 70.23 10.06 -32.43
C ALA A 429 70.67 9.58 -33.82
N SER A 430 71.99 9.43 -34.03
CA SER A 430 72.58 8.88 -35.26
C SER A 430 72.70 7.35 -35.24
N GLY A 431 72.27 6.69 -34.15
CA GLY A 431 72.42 5.24 -33.94
C GLY A 431 73.84 4.79 -33.59
N ASP A 432 74.75 5.72 -33.29
CA ASP A 432 76.13 5.45 -32.89
C ASP A 432 76.24 5.34 -31.36
N SER A 433 75.79 4.20 -30.83
CA SER A 433 75.79 3.95 -29.37
C SER A 433 77.18 3.96 -28.76
N VAL A 434 78.21 3.47 -29.47
CA VAL A 434 79.60 3.46 -28.98
C VAL A 434 80.12 4.88 -28.76
N SER A 435 79.82 5.79 -29.70
CA SER A 435 80.19 7.20 -29.59
C SER A 435 79.33 7.96 -28.58
N ALA A 436 78.08 7.54 -28.35
CA ALA A 436 77.23 8.06 -27.29
C ALA A 436 77.79 7.67 -25.91
N ASP A 437 78.05 6.39 -25.68
CA ASP A 437 78.61 5.85 -24.45
C ASP A 437 79.98 6.43 -24.13
N GLY A 438 80.84 6.58 -25.15
CA GLY A 438 82.17 7.20 -24.98
C GLY A 438 82.09 8.66 -24.49
N LYS A 439 81.10 9.43 -24.97
CA LYS A 439 80.90 10.82 -24.53
C LYS A 439 80.22 10.90 -23.16
N LEU A 440 79.30 9.98 -22.87
CA LEU A 440 78.71 9.86 -21.54
C LEU A 440 79.75 9.43 -20.50
N GLY A 441 80.69 8.54 -20.84
CA GLY A 441 81.84 8.21 -20.01
C GLY A 441 82.79 9.40 -19.81
N ALA A 442 82.99 10.23 -20.84
CA ALA A 442 83.75 11.48 -20.70
C ALA A 442 83.05 12.49 -19.77
N TYR A 443 81.71 12.52 -19.76
CA TYR A 443 80.93 13.30 -18.79
C TYR A 443 81.17 12.78 -17.37
N VAL A 444 81.03 11.47 -17.13
CA VAL A 444 81.25 10.85 -15.81
C VAL A 444 82.67 11.12 -15.28
N ASN A 445 83.70 10.94 -16.12
CA ASN A 445 85.09 11.20 -15.73
C ASN A 445 85.35 12.66 -15.32
N GLU A 446 84.68 13.63 -15.98
CA GLU A 446 84.80 15.03 -15.60
C GLU A 446 84.04 15.35 -14.31
N VAL A 447 82.84 14.75 -14.11
CA VAL A 447 82.10 14.86 -12.85
C VAL A 447 82.96 14.37 -11.68
N GLU A 448 83.55 13.18 -11.78
CA GLU A 448 84.45 12.61 -10.77
C GLU A 448 85.65 13.55 -10.51
N ALA A 449 86.28 14.06 -11.57
CA ALA A 449 87.42 14.97 -11.46
C ALA A 449 87.09 16.32 -10.80
N GLN A 450 85.82 16.72 -10.80
CA GLN A 450 85.31 17.96 -10.20
C GLN A 450 84.70 17.75 -8.81
N SER A 451 84.57 16.51 -8.34
CA SER A 451 84.19 16.17 -6.97
C SER A 451 85.14 16.80 -5.96
N GLY A 452 84.58 17.39 -4.90
CA GLY A 452 85.32 18.17 -3.91
C GLY A 452 85.89 19.50 -4.41
N LYS A 453 85.60 19.90 -5.66
CA LYS A 453 86.04 21.16 -6.29
C LYS A 453 84.83 22.01 -6.68
N ALA A 454 84.36 21.87 -7.92
CA ALA A 454 83.20 22.60 -8.44
C ALA A 454 81.87 21.92 -8.07
N LEU A 455 81.95 20.66 -7.62
CA LEU A 455 80.86 19.82 -7.11
C LEU A 455 81.21 19.34 -5.70
N THR A 456 80.21 19.19 -4.85
CA THR A 456 80.36 18.37 -3.63
C THR A 456 80.36 16.89 -3.99
N ASP A 457 80.88 16.03 -3.12
CA ASP A 457 80.89 14.58 -3.35
C ASP A 457 79.48 14.01 -3.55
N GLN A 458 78.49 14.56 -2.85
CA GLN A 458 77.09 14.15 -3.02
C GLN A 458 76.54 14.54 -4.40
N GLN A 459 76.85 15.74 -4.89
CA GLN A 459 76.40 16.19 -6.21
C GLN A 459 77.06 15.39 -7.33
N ALA A 460 78.36 15.07 -7.20
CA ALA A 460 79.05 14.20 -8.13
C ALA A 460 78.37 12.82 -8.19
N LEU A 461 78.10 12.21 -7.03
CA LEU A 461 77.37 10.93 -6.94
C LEU A 461 75.98 10.98 -7.59
N HIS A 462 75.21 12.07 -7.40
CA HIS A 462 73.89 12.23 -8.04
C HIS A 462 74.01 12.28 -9.58
N LEU A 463 74.92 13.11 -10.10
CA LEU A 463 75.11 13.28 -11.54
C LEU A 463 75.67 12.02 -12.21
N GLU A 464 76.56 11.29 -11.55
CA GLU A 464 77.07 10.01 -12.01
C GLU A 464 75.97 8.95 -12.04
N GLY A 465 75.14 8.85 -10.99
CA GLY A 465 74.02 7.92 -10.93
C GLY A 465 72.99 8.18 -12.04
N LEU A 466 72.67 9.45 -12.30
CA LEU A 466 71.80 9.81 -13.43
C LEU A 466 72.45 9.49 -14.79
N ALA A 467 73.75 9.75 -14.96
CA ALA A 467 74.44 9.37 -16.20
C ALA A 467 74.40 7.85 -16.43
N GLN A 468 74.55 7.04 -15.38
CA GLN A 468 74.48 5.58 -15.48
C GLN A 468 73.12 5.07 -15.96
N LEU A 469 72.02 5.77 -15.66
CA LEU A 469 70.69 5.43 -16.17
C LEU A 469 70.51 5.67 -17.68
N LEU A 470 71.45 6.37 -18.33
CA LEU A 470 71.45 6.60 -19.77
C LEU A 470 72.32 5.61 -20.54
N MET A 471 73.11 4.79 -19.85
CA MET A 471 73.91 3.74 -20.48
C MET A 471 73.03 2.51 -20.75
N PRO A 472 73.21 1.83 -21.90
CA PRO A 472 72.38 0.71 -22.32
C PRO A 472 72.54 -0.58 -21.49
#